data_AF-A0A428KU54-F1
#
_entry.id   AF-A0A428KU54-F1
#
_cell.length_a   1.000
_cell.length_b   1.000
_cell.length_c   1.000
_cell.angle_alpha   90.00
_cell.angle_beta   90.00
_cell.angle_gamma   90.00
#
_symmetry.space_group_name_H-M   'P 1'
#
loop_
_entity.id
_entity.type
_entity.pdbx_description
1 polymer ?
#
loop_
_entity_poly.entity_id
_entity_poly.type
_entity_poly.pdbx_seq_one_letter_code
_entity_poly.pdbx_strand_id
1 'polypeptide(L)'
;MVDFDYMAGTVKLDDPAGPRSILEIRSALAKAYELSQHTLFADDPVLDVFEDKPWHMHRTTVERMLLEIDTLPSLKNRIYTMTSQGLELAIAELQSTERTLAKVAGSEHEYFVKLHLAGKLKAELRYLVSLARHGVITTNKSAIEEQLDALSSSAQKVVYLKQLLLSYKQREDHYDKEQYAELTKFIKLEKKKWALSVDEPQPYFATTVDLLTFISNVVTTELEHNIRYQAGYKNFWRDAHYTVDKSEVEVQPYIRTVLEPACKQRNVAIHRESFAADGSIDMTFTYLDLRVCMEIKKAQHPDVETAISKQLVTYMQAEKTDAGIYLVLWYKSSNGISLPARYATPNELANTLQRHSATDYHIKAYVIDCTKPISPSKRQ
;
A
#
# COMPACT_ATOMS: atom_id res chain seq x y z
N MET A 1 11.91 0.02 -33.37
CA MET A 1 10.96 0.95 -34.01
C MET A 1 10.26 0.18 -35.12
N VAL A 2 8.94 0.32 -35.26
CA VAL A 2 8.19 -0.43 -36.27
C VAL A 2 8.44 0.20 -37.63
N ASP A 3 8.86 -0.61 -38.59
CA ASP A 3 9.07 -0.16 -39.97
C ASP A 3 7.73 0.19 -40.64
N PHE A 4 7.65 1.33 -41.33
CA PHE A 4 6.40 1.79 -41.96
C PHE A 4 5.97 0.87 -43.11
N ASP A 5 6.90 0.39 -43.93
CA ASP A 5 6.56 -0.47 -45.08
C ASP A 5 6.01 -1.81 -44.63
N TYR A 6 6.61 -2.38 -43.58
CA TYR A 6 6.05 -3.56 -42.92
C TYR A 6 4.63 -3.29 -42.42
N MET A 7 4.42 -2.20 -41.69
CA MET A 7 3.10 -1.82 -41.16
C MET A 7 2.08 -1.62 -42.28
N ALA A 8 2.43 -0.90 -43.35
CA ALA A 8 1.56 -0.68 -44.51
C ALA A 8 1.17 -1.99 -45.21
N GLY A 9 2.10 -2.95 -45.29
CA GLY A 9 1.82 -4.29 -45.83
C GLY A 9 0.82 -5.12 -45.01
N THR A 10 0.56 -4.75 -43.76
CA THR A 10 -0.45 -5.43 -42.91
C THR A 10 -1.86 -4.85 -43.05
N VAL A 11 -2.02 -3.70 -43.69
CA VAL A 11 -3.31 -3.02 -43.84
C VAL A 11 -4.20 -3.81 -44.82
N LYS A 12 -5.42 -4.12 -44.39
CA LYS A 12 -6.45 -4.76 -45.21
C LYS A 12 -7.76 -4.01 -45.04
N LEU A 13 -8.08 -3.12 -45.99
CA LEU A 13 -9.22 -2.21 -45.87
C LEU A 13 -10.58 -2.91 -45.86
N ASP A 14 -10.64 -4.13 -46.40
CA ASP A 14 -11.85 -4.96 -46.41
C ASP A 14 -12.03 -5.81 -45.14
N ASP A 15 -10.99 -5.91 -44.30
CA ASP A 15 -11.03 -6.63 -43.03
C ASP A 15 -11.29 -5.64 -41.85
N PRO A 16 -11.83 -6.11 -40.73
CA PRO A 16 -11.88 -5.30 -39.51
C PRO A 16 -10.48 -4.82 -39.10
N ALA A 17 -10.36 -3.54 -38.75
CA ALA A 17 -9.10 -2.96 -38.30
C ALA A 17 -8.44 -3.77 -37.18
N GLY A 18 -7.11 -3.93 -37.27
CA GLY A 18 -6.31 -4.53 -36.22
C GLY A 18 -6.05 -3.55 -35.07
N PRO A 19 -5.57 -4.04 -33.91
CA PRO A 19 -5.04 -3.16 -32.88
C PRO A 19 -3.69 -2.58 -33.33
N ARG A 20 -3.54 -1.27 -33.19
CA ARG A 20 -2.31 -0.51 -33.44
C ARG A 20 -1.82 0.14 -32.16
N SER A 21 -0.56 -0.07 -31.84
CA SER A 21 0.14 0.55 -30.72
C SER A 21 0.51 2.01 -31.01
N ILE A 22 0.80 2.78 -29.96
CA ILE A 22 1.34 4.14 -30.10
C ILE A 22 2.65 4.20 -30.90
N LEU A 23 3.43 3.11 -30.90
CA LEU A 23 4.66 3.01 -31.68
C LEU A 23 4.38 2.86 -33.19
N GLU A 24 3.31 2.16 -33.56
CA GLU A 24 2.84 2.09 -34.96
C GLU A 24 2.25 3.43 -35.40
N ILE A 25 1.47 4.10 -34.53
CA ILE A 25 0.97 5.46 -34.79
C ILE A 25 2.14 6.42 -35.00
N ARG A 26 3.21 6.31 -34.20
CA ARG A 26 4.45 7.09 -34.38
C ARG A 26 5.11 6.83 -35.73
N SER A 27 5.13 5.58 -36.20
CA SER A 27 5.66 5.26 -37.54
C SER A 27 4.81 5.87 -38.66
N ALA A 28 3.47 5.82 -38.56
CA ALA A 28 2.58 6.49 -39.50
C ALA A 28 2.77 8.01 -39.49
N LEU A 29 2.85 8.63 -38.31
CA LEU A 29 3.07 10.07 -38.14
C LEU A 29 4.43 10.51 -38.72
N ALA A 30 5.49 9.74 -38.47
CA ALA A 30 6.81 10.01 -39.02
C ALA A 30 6.81 9.96 -40.54
N LYS A 31 6.09 8.99 -41.14
CA LYS A 31 5.98 8.90 -42.60
C LYS A 31 5.19 10.07 -43.19
N ALA A 32 4.06 10.44 -42.59
CA ALA A 32 3.30 11.61 -43.01
C ALA A 32 4.15 12.89 -42.96
N TYR A 33 4.97 13.01 -41.92
CA TYR A 33 5.87 14.15 -41.74
C TYR A 33 6.99 14.17 -42.79
N GLU A 34 7.62 13.04 -43.06
CA GLU A 34 8.61 12.89 -44.14
C GLU A 34 8.04 13.32 -45.50
N LEU A 35 6.87 12.78 -45.86
CA LEU A 35 6.21 13.11 -47.13
C LEU A 35 5.85 14.60 -47.23
N SER A 36 5.49 15.23 -46.12
CA SER A 36 5.18 16.67 -46.08
C SER A 36 6.38 17.58 -46.37
N GLN A 37 7.61 17.06 -46.24
CA GLN A 37 8.85 17.77 -46.56
C GLN A 37 9.32 17.57 -48.00
N HIS A 38 8.55 16.84 -48.82
CA HIS A 38 8.91 16.63 -50.22
C HIS A 38 9.07 17.97 -50.96
N THR A 39 10.07 18.07 -51.83
CA THR A 39 10.44 19.32 -52.53
C THR A 39 9.32 19.91 -53.38
N LEU A 40 8.38 19.06 -53.83
CA LEU A 40 7.15 19.49 -54.52
C LEU A 40 6.35 20.53 -53.71
N PHE A 41 6.41 20.48 -52.38
CA PHE A 41 5.68 21.38 -51.47
C PHE A 41 6.48 22.63 -51.06
N ALA A 42 7.63 22.92 -51.69
CA ALA A 42 8.47 24.06 -51.31
C ALA A 42 7.72 25.41 -51.37
N ASP A 43 6.90 25.63 -52.41
CA ASP A 43 6.14 26.88 -52.56
C ASP A 43 4.77 26.88 -51.84
N ASP A 44 4.27 25.72 -51.45
CA ASP A 44 2.98 25.56 -50.76
C ASP A 44 3.13 24.54 -49.63
N PRO A 45 3.66 24.98 -48.47
CA PRO A 45 3.98 24.08 -47.38
C PRO A 45 2.72 23.41 -46.82
N VAL A 46 2.79 22.09 -46.65
CA VAL A 46 1.73 21.30 -46.00
C VAL A 46 1.51 21.75 -44.54
N LEU A 47 2.60 22.13 -43.88
CA LEU A 47 2.64 22.59 -42.50
C LEU A 47 2.44 24.11 -42.42
N ASP A 48 1.71 24.55 -41.41
CA ASP A 48 1.44 25.98 -41.20
C ASP A 48 2.70 26.69 -40.65
N VAL A 49 3.00 27.87 -41.19
CA VAL A 49 4.18 28.68 -40.83
C VAL A 49 4.08 29.30 -39.44
N PHE A 50 2.86 29.56 -38.97
CA PHE A 50 2.61 30.18 -37.68
C PHE A 50 1.66 29.32 -36.84
N GLU A 51 1.90 29.29 -35.53
CA GLU A 51 1.08 28.60 -34.54
C GLU A 51 0.15 29.59 -33.82
N ASP A 52 -0.53 30.46 -34.57
CA ASP A 52 -1.37 31.55 -34.02
C ASP A 52 -2.77 31.08 -33.62
N LYS A 53 -3.23 29.92 -34.12
CA LYS A 53 -4.54 29.33 -33.81
C LYS A 53 -4.47 27.82 -33.55
N PRO A 54 -5.41 27.26 -32.77
CA PRO A 54 -5.37 25.84 -32.34
C PRO A 54 -5.41 24.81 -33.47
N TRP A 55 -5.85 25.20 -34.67
CA TRP A 55 -5.93 24.32 -35.84
C TRP A 55 -4.74 24.43 -36.79
N HIS A 56 -3.78 25.33 -36.52
CA HIS A 56 -2.54 25.38 -37.28
C HIS A 56 -1.66 24.20 -36.88
N MET A 57 -1.13 23.52 -37.88
CA MET A 57 -0.27 22.38 -37.72
C MET A 57 1.16 22.80 -37.98
N HIS A 58 1.84 23.18 -36.91
CA HIS A 58 3.20 23.67 -36.99
C HIS A 58 4.19 22.50 -37.02
N ARG A 59 5.33 22.72 -37.68
CA ARG A 59 6.43 21.73 -37.76
C ARG A 59 6.85 21.21 -36.39
N THR A 60 6.98 22.12 -35.42
CA THR A 60 7.40 21.79 -34.05
C THR A 60 6.40 20.90 -33.32
N THR A 61 5.11 20.95 -33.65
CA THR A 61 4.08 20.09 -33.04
C THR A 61 4.34 18.63 -33.40
N VAL A 62 4.61 18.34 -34.67
CA VAL A 62 4.87 16.98 -35.15
C VAL A 62 6.19 16.44 -34.59
N GLU A 63 7.28 17.23 -34.69
CA GLU A 63 8.59 16.86 -34.15
C GLU A 63 8.53 16.58 -32.65
N ARG A 64 7.80 17.41 -31.89
CA ARG A 64 7.60 17.23 -30.45
C ARG A 64 6.82 15.95 -30.15
N MET A 65 5.72 15.67 -30.87
CA MET A 65 4.96 14.42 -30.67
C MET A 65 5.80 13.18 -30.95
N LEU A 66 6.62 13.18 -32.00
CA LEU A 66 7.54 12.08 -32.28
C LEU A 66 8.52 11.87 -31.12
N LEU A 67 9.15 12.94 -30.63
CA LEU A 67 10.08 12.89 -29.49
C LEU A 67 9.40 12.41 -28.20
N GLU A 68 8.18 12.89 -27.93
CA GLU A 68 7.41 12.50 -26.75
C GLU A 68 7.04 11.01 -26.78
N ILE A 69 6.65 10.47 -27.94
CA ILE A 69 6.41 9.03 -28.08
C ILE A 69 7.69 8.23 -27.86
N ASP A 70 8.82 8.69 -28.41
CA ASP A 70 10.12 8.02 -28.27
C ASP A 70 10.65 8.04 -26.82
N THR A 71 10.16 8.95 -25.98
CA THR A 71 10.52 9.09 -24.57
C THR A 71 9.48 8.53 -23.60
N LEU A 72 8.40 7.91 -24.12
CA LEU A 72 7.40 7.27 -23.28
C LEU A 72 8.06 6.20 -22.39
N PRO A 73 7.62 6.09 -21.12
CA PRO A 73 8.11 5.05 -20.23
C PRO A 73 7.85 3.68 -20.86
N SER A 74 8.86 2.79 -20.78
CA SER A 74 8.71 1.40 -21.21
C SER A 74 7.79 0.67 -20.22
N LEU A 75 6.48 0.74 -20.45
CA LEU A 75 5.50 0.02 -19.64
C LEU A 75 5.33 -1.39 -20.21
N LYS A 76 5.49 -2.41 -19.37
CA LYS A 76 5.41 -3.81 -19.83
C LYS A 76 4.06 -4.15 -20.46
N ASN A 77 2.96 -3.59 -19.94
CA ASN A 77 1.58 -4.00 -20.31
C ASN A 77 0.57 -2.83 -20.46
N ARG A 78 1.00 -1.57 -20.45
CA ARG A 78 0.10 -0.40 -20.46
C ARG A 78 0.42 0.61 -21.58
N ILE A 79 1.00 0.12 -22.67
CA ILE A 79 1.21 0.94 -23.87
C ILE A 79 -0.14 1.13 -24.56
N TYR A 80 -0.43 2.37 -24.95
CA TYR A 80 -1.66 2.67 -25.66
C TYR A 80 -1.80 1.85 -26.95
N THR A 81 -2.96 1.21 -27.12
CA THR A 81 -3.38 0.50 -28.33
C THR A 81 -4.78 0.93 -28.72
N MET A 82 -5.05 1.08 -30.02
CA MET A 82 -6.39 1.37 -30.55
C MET A 82 -6.72 0.53 -31.76
N THR A 83 -7.99 0.30 -32.00
CA THR A 83 -8.51 -0.25 -33.25
C THR A 83 -9.29 0.83 -33.96
N SER A 84 -8.84 1.23 -35.15
CA SER A 84 -9.44 2.33 -35.91
C SER A 84 -9.34 2.10 -37.41
N GLN A 85 -10.49 1.98 -38.09
CA GLN A 85 -10.53 1.93 -39.55
C GLN A 85 -9.95 3.21 -40.19
N GLY A 86 -10.10 4.35 -39.52
CA GLY A 86 -9.50 5.61 -39.96
C GLY A 86 -7.98 5.56 -39.95
N LEU A 87 -7.36 4.85 -39.01
CA LEU A 87 -5.90 4.68 -38.96
C LEU A 87 -5.41 3.74 -40.07
N GLU A 88 -6.13 2.63 -40.31
CA GLU A 88 -5.82 1.74 -41.44
C GLU A 88 -5.92 2.49 -42.78
N LEU A 89 -6.96 3.30 -42.96
CA LEU A 89 -7.11 4.16 -44.13
C LEU A 89 -5.96 5.16 -44.27
N ALA A 90 -5.64 5.88 -43.19
CA ALA A 90 -4.52 6.84 -43.16
C ALA A 90 -3.21 6.20 -43.63
N ILE A 91 -2.87 5.00 -43.14
CA ILE A 91 -1.65 4.27 -43.53
C ILE A 91 -1.67 3.92 -45.02
N ALA A 92 -2.79 3.38 -45.53
CA ALA A 92 -2.93 3.08 -46.95
C ALA A 92 -2.83 4.33 -47.83
N GLU A 93 -3.39 5.45 -47.37
CA GLU A 93 -3.35 6.72 -48.07
C GLU A 93 -1.96 7.35 -48.12
N LEU A 94 -1.19 7.25 -47.04
CA LEU A 94 0.22 7.65 -47.02
C LEU A 94 1.04 6.83 -48.01
N GLN A 95 0.83 5.51 -48.06
CA GLN A 95 1.51 4.64 -49.02
C GLN A 95 1.13 4.99 -50.47
N SER A 96 -0.15 5.30 -50.73
CA SER A 96 -0.59 5.77 -52.04
C SER A 96 0.02 7.14 -52.40
N THR A 97 0.13 8.03 -51.42
CA THR A 97 0.70 9.37 -51.61
C THR A 97 2.17 9.32 -51.98
N GLU A 98 2.96 8.49 -51.30
CA GLU A 98 4.36 8.26 -51.60
C GLU A 98 4.58 7.78 -53.05
N ARG A 99 3.83 6.76 -53.47
CA ARG A 99 3.89 6.25 -54.86
C ARG A 99 3.50 7.30 -55.89
N THR A 100 2.60 8.22 -55.52
CA THR A 100 2.14 9.30 -56.41
C THR A 100 3.20 10.39 -56.52
N LEU A 101 3.80 10.81 -55.39
CA LEU A 101 4.90 11.78 -55.38
C LEU A 101 6.07 11.33 -56.25
N ALA A 102 6.43 10.04 -56.19
CA ALA A 102 7.50 9.47 -57.00
C ALA A 102 7.25 9.53 -58.53
N LYS A 103 5.99 9.67 -58.97
CA LYS A 103 5.61 9.66 -60.40
C LYS A 103 5.35 11.04 -61.00
N VAL A 104 5.05 12.04 -60.16
CA VAL A 104 4.43 13.30 -60.61
C VAL A 104 5.45 14.41 -60.88
N ALA A 105 6.66 14.29 -60.33
CA ALA A 105 7.72 15.28 -60.53
C ALA A 105 8.05 15.45 -62.03
N GLY A 106 7.86 16.67 -62.56
CA GLY A 106 8.11 17.01 -63.96
C GLY A 106 6.95 16.69 -64.92
N SER A 107 5.76 16.37 -64.42
CA SER A 107 4.58 16.11 -65.25
C SER A 107 3.76 17.38 -65.55
N GLU A 108 3.04 17.41 -66.67
CA GLU A 108 2.14 18.54 -67.02
C GLU A 108 1.02 18.78 -65.99
N HIS A 109 0.72 17.78 -65.16
CA HIS A 109 -0.36 17.81 -64.16
C HIS A 109 0.17 18.10 -62.74
N GLU A 110 1.46 18.40 -62.60
CA GLU A 110 2.15 18.56 -61.32
C GLU A 110 1.43 19.54 -60.38
N TYR A 111 0.95 20.66 -60.90
CA TYR A 111 0.27 21.69 -60.10
C TYR A 111 -1.02 21.19 -59.44
N PHE A 112 -1.90 20.52 -60.19
CA PHE A 112 -3.17 20.01 -59.66
C PHE A 112 -2.96 18.88 -58.65
N VAL A 113 -2.01 18.00 -58.95
CA VAL A 113 -1.67 16.89 -58.05
C VAL A 113 -1.01 17.41 -56.77
N LYS A 114 -0.14 18.43 -56.87
CA LYS A 114 0.47 19.11 -55.71
C LYS A 114 -0.58 19.61 -54.73
N LEU A 115 -1.55 20.40 -55.19
CA LEU A 115 -2.58 20.97 -54.30
C LEU A 115 -3.44 19.89 -53.65
N HIS A 116 -3.83 18.86 -54.41
CA HIS A 116 -4.61 17.74 -53.89
C HIS A 116 -3.84 16.94 -52.83
N LEU A 117 -2.59 16.56 -53.11
CA LEU A 117 -1.75 15.82 -52.18
C LEU A 117 -1.40 16.64 -50.93
N ALA A 118 -1.16 17.94 -51.06
CA ALA A 118 -0.90 18.82 -49.94
C ALA A 118 -2.10 18.88 -48.98
N GLY A 119 -3.31 19.07 -49.52
CA GLY A 119 -4.54 19.06 -48.72
C GLY A 119 -4.78 17.72 -48.02
N LYS A 120 -4.51 16.62 -48.72
CA LYS A 120 -4.62 15.27 -48.18
C LYS A 120 -3.62 15.00 -47.05
N LEU A 121 -2.33 15.25 -47.28
CA LEU A 121 -1.29 15.10 -46.25
C LEU A 121 -1.56 16.00 -45.03
N LYS A 122 -2.11 17.20 -45.25
CA LYS A 122 -2.50 18.09 -44.16
C LYS A 122 -3.62 17.50 -43.31
N ALA A 123 -4.60 16.85 -43.92
CA ALA A 123 -5.66 16.14 -43.19
C ALA A 123 -5.10 14.95 -42.41
N GLU A 124 -4.26 14.13 -43.05
CA GLU A 124 -3.66 12.94 -42.44
C GLU A 124 -2.76 13.27 -41.26
N LEU A 125 -1.89 14.27 -41.40
CA LEU A 125 -1.04 14.73 -40.29
C LEU A 125 -1.88 15.23 -39.10
N ARG A 126 -2.95 15.99 -39.33
CA ARG A 126 -3.84 16.45 -38.24
C ARG A 126 -4.49 15.27 -37.52
N TYR A 127 -4.97 14.29 -38.28
CA TYR A 127 -5.57 13.09 -37.72
C TYR A 127 -4.54 12.30 -36.89
N LEU A 128 -3.38 12.01 -37.46
CA LEU A 128 -2.31 11.24 -36.80
C LEU A 128 -1.74 11.95 -35.56
N VAL A 129 -1.59 13.28 -35.60
CA VAL A 129 -1.19 14.08 -34.42
C VAL A 129 -2.24 13.95 -33.31
N SER A 130 -3.53 13.99 -33.64
CA SER A 130 -4.60 13.80 -32.64
C SER A 130 -4.56 12.41 -32.00
N LEU A 131 -4.38 11.35 -32.80
CA LEU A 131 -4.24 9.99 -32.27
C LEU A 131 -2.97 9.83 -31.42
N ALA A 132 -1.85 10.37 -31.89
CA ALA A 132 -0.57 10.39 -31.17
C ALA A 132 -0.71 11.07 -29.81
N ARG A 133 -1.27 12.28 -29.79
CA ARG A 133 -1.53 13.05 -28.56
C ARG A 133 -2.37 12.25 -27.58
N HIS A 134 -3.48 11.68 -28.04
CA HIS A 134 -4.35 10.86 -27.20
C HIS A 134 -3.62 9.64 -26.64
N GLY A 135 -2.80 8.96 -27.44
CA GLY A 135 -2.02 7.81 -27.00
C GLY A 135 -0.92 8.17 -26.00
N VAL A 136 -0.23 9.30 -26.18
CA VAL A 136 0.76 9.82 -25.22
C VAL A 136 0.09 10.19 -23.90
N ILE A 137 -1.04 10.91 -23.93
CA ILE A 137 -1.81 11.25 -22.72
C ILE A 137 -2.21 9.98 -21.97
N THR A 138 -2.77 9.00 -22.69
CA THR A 138 -3.28 7.77 -22.07
C THR A 138 -2.14 6.95 -21.47
N THR A 139 -1.04 6.76 -22.19
CA THR A 139 0.14 6.03 -21.70
C THR A 139 0.73 6.70 -20.45
N ASN A 140 0.84 8.03 -20.44
CA ASN A 140 1.32 8.76 -19.27
C ASN A 140 0.36 8.65 -18.07
N LYS A 141 -0.97 8.76 -18.29
CA LYS A 141 -1.96 8.55 -17.22
C LYS A 141 -1.80 7.15 -16.59
N SER A 142 -1.69 6.12 -17.42
CA SER A 142 -1.48 4.75 -16.98
C SER A 142 -0.15 4.53 -16.24
N ALA A 143 0.92 5.20 -16.65
CA ALA A 143 2.21 5.19 -15.95
C ALA A 143 2.10 5.82 -14.55
N ILE A 144 1.41 6.95 -14.45
CA ILE A 144 1.17 7.65 -13.17
C ILE A 144 0.37 6.75 -12.24
N GLU A 145 -0.68 6.11 -12.73
CA GLU A 145 -1.50 5.17 -11.95
C GLU A 145 -0.68 3.98 -11.44
N GLU A 146 0.17 3.38 -12.28
CA GLU A 146 1.04 2.28 -11.87
C GLU A 146 2.01 2.70 -10.75
N GLN A 147 2.57 3.92 -10.82
CA GLN A 147 3.40 4.46 -9.74
C GLN A 147 2.58 4.74 -8.48
N LEU A 148 1.34 5.22 -8.61
CA LEU A 148 0.45 5.43 -7.46
C LEU A 148 0.05 4.11 -6.78
N ASP A 149 -0.12 3.03 -7.55
CA ASP A 149 -0.45 1.70 -7.03
C ASP A 149 0.73 1.12 -6.23
N ALA A 150 1.96 1.45 -6.61
CA ALA A 150 3.18 1.00 -5.91
C ALA A 150 3.45 1.72 -4.57
N LEU A 151 2.76 2.84 -4.29
CA LEU A 151 2.96 3.62 -3.06
C LEU A 151 2.02 3.15 -1.94
N SER A 152 2.60 2.93 -0.75
CA SER A 152 1.92 2.33 0.40
C SER A 152 0.94 3.24 1.15
N SER A 153 1.08 4.56 1.04
CA SER A 153 0.24 5.50 1.78
C SER A 153 -0.26 6.68 0.94
N SER A 154 -1.41 7.21 1.31
CA SER A 154 -2.04 8.39 0.70
C SER A 154 -1.10 9.60 0.79
N ALA A 155 -0.38 9.74 1.90
CA ALA A 155 0.62 10.79 2.07
C ALA A 155 1.76 10.70 1.04
N GLN A 156 2.30 9.50 0.81
CA GLN A 156 3.33 9.27 -0.22
C GLN A 156 2.80 9.59 -1.63
N LYS A 157 1.58 9.15 -1.95
CA LYS A 157 0.90 9.44 -3.22
C LYS A 157 0.75 10.94 -3.47
N VAL A 158 0.32 11.70 -2.46
CA VAL A 158 0.19 13.16 -2.56
C VAL A 158 1.55 13.85 -2.78
N VAL A 159 2.61 13.39 -2.12
CA VAL A 159 3.97 13.92 -2.32
C VAL A 159 4.45 13.67 -3.75
N TYR A 160 4.30 12.45 -4.25
CA TYR A 160 4.64 12.08 -5.62
C TYR A 160 3.91 12.98 -6.64
N LEU A 161 2.59 13.15 -6.49
CA LEU A 161 1.80 13.98 -7.41
C LEU A 161 2.17 15.48 -7.35
N LYS A 162 2.61 15.99 -6.20
CA LYS A 162 3.14 17.36 -6.09
C LYS A 162 4.46 17.52 -6.86
N GLN A 163 5.37 16.56 -6.70
CA GLN A 163 6.66 16.57 -7.41
C GLN A 163 6.45 16.44 -8.92
N LEU A 164 5.56 15.55 -9.34
CA LEU A 164 5.21 15.36 -10.74
C LEU A 164 4.62 16.65 -11.33
N LEU A 165 3.65 17.28 -10.66
CA LEU A 165 3.06 18.54 -11.11
C LEU A 165 4.10 19.67 -11.24
N LEU A 166 5.06 19.73 -10.31
CA LEU A 166 6.17 20.70 -10.39
C LEU A 166 7.06 20.42 -11.61
N SER A 167 7.39 19.15 -11.86
CA SER A 167 8.21 18.74 -13.02
C SER A 167 7.53 19.05 -14.37
N TYR A 168 6.21 18.91 -14.45
CA TYR A 168 5.44 19.31 -15.64
C TYR A 168 5.50 20.83 -15.84
N LYS A 169 5.26 21.62 -14.79
CA LYS A 169 5.33 23.09 -14.86
C LYS A 169 6.70 23.62 -15.29
N GLN A 170 7.78 23.00 -14.82
CA GLN A 170 9.15 23.40 -15.18
C GLN A 170 9.49 23.12 -16.65
N ARG A 171 8.71 22.24 -17.30
CA ARG A 171 8.92 21.81 -18.68
C ARG A 171 7.70 22.13 -19.56
N GLU A 172 6.89 23.11 -19.20
CA GLU A 172 5.64 23.45 -19.91
C GLU A 172 5.86 23.66 -21.41
N ASP A 173 6.92 24.38 -21.79
CA ASP A 173 7.25 24.66 -23.20
C ASP A 173 7.75 23.43 -23.98
N HIS A 174 8.06 22.33 -23.30
CA HIS A 174 8.54 21.08 -23.91
C HIS A 174 7.40 20.11 -24.26
N TYR A 175 6.17 20.40 -23.84
CA TYR A 175 5.00 19.56 -24.12
C TYR A 175 4.11 20.18 -25.18
N ASP A 176 3.35 19.35 -25.88
CA ASP A 176 2.15 19.82 -26.56
C ASP A 176 1.17 20.47 -25.55
N LYS A 177 0.59 21.63 -25.92
CA LYS A 177 -0.25 22.44 -25.01
C LYS A 177 -1.50 21.69 -24.53
N GLU A 178 -2.15 20.95 -25.42
CA GLU A 178 -3.36 20.20 -25.10
C GLU A 178 -3.02 19.01 -24.20
N GLN A 179 -1.94 18.30 -24.51
CA GLN A 179 -1.41 17.25 -23.65
C GLN A 179 -1.05 17.77 -22.25
N TYR A 180 -0.30 18.88 -22.16
CA TYR A 180 0.08 19.47 -20.88
C TYR A 180 -1.15 19.82 -20.04
N ALA A 181 -2.17 20.43 -20.65
CA ALA A 181 -3.41 20.78 -19.98
C ALA A 181 -4.14 19.54 -19.43
N GLU A 182 -4.28 18.50 -20.24
CA GLU A 182 -4.96 17.26 -19.85
C GLU A 182 -4.22 16.48 -18.76
N LEU A 183 -2.89 16.34 -18.86
CA LEU A 183 -2.09 15.67 -17.83
C LEU A 183 -2.07 16.47 -16.53
N THR A 184 -1.94 17.79 -16.60
CA THR A 184 -2.01 18.67 -15.43
C THR A 184 -3.36 18.58 -14.73
N LYS A 185 -4.47 18.53 -15.49
CA LYS A 185 -5.82 18.35 -14.97
C LYS A 185 -5.97 17.01 -14.27
N PHE A 186 -5.50 15.92 -14.89
CA PHE A 186 -5.50 14.58 -14.30
C PHE A 186 -4.71 14.52 -12.98
N ILE A 187 -3.47 15.01 -12.97
CA ILE A 187 -2.61 15.02 -11.78
C ILE A 187 -3.27 15.80 -10.63
N LYS A 188 -3.90 16.95 -10.92
CA LYS A 188 -4.62 17.75 -9.92
C LYS A 188 -5.80 16.98 -9.31
N LEU A 189 -6.55 16.23 -10.13
CA LEU A 189 -7.69 15.43 -9.67
C LEU A 189 -7.23 14.26 -8.79
N GLU A 190 -6.24 13.48 -9.23
CA GLU A 190 -5.69 12.39 -8.42
C GLU A 190 -5.12 12.92 -7.09
N LYS A 191 -4.44 14.08 -7.12
CA LYS A 191 -3.91 14.67 -5.89
C LYS A 191 -5.03 15.03 -4.91
N LYS A 192 -6.16 15.57 -5.40
CA LYS A 192 -7.32 15.88 -4.56
C LYS A 192 -7.96 14.61 -4.00
N LYS A 193 -8.10 13.57 -4.81
CA LYS A 193 -8.61 12.25 -4.40
C LYS A 193 -7.78 11.68 -3.25
N TRP A 194 -6.45 11.58 -3.40
CA TRP A 194 -5.57 11.02 -2.37
C TRP A 194 -5.37 11.94 -1.15
N ALA A 195 -5.60 13.24 -1.28
CA ALA A 195 -5.61 14.14 -0.12
C ALA A 195 -6.85 13.96 0.76
N LEU A 196 -7.93 13.37 0.21
CA LEU A 196 -9.17 13.09 0.91
C LEU A 196 -9.27 11.63 1.39
N SER A 197 -8.40 10.73 0.92
CA SER A 197 -8.37 9.36 1.42
C SER A 197 -7.74 9.31 2.80
N VAL A 198 -8.42 8.63 3.71
CA VAL A 198 -7.86 8.21 4.99
C VAL A 198 -7.17 6.88 4.72
N ASP A 199 -5.87 6.80 4.99
CA ASP A 199 -5.19 5.50 4.97
C ASP A 199 -5.89 4.60 5.99
N GLU A 200 -6.37 3.44 5.55
CA GLU A 200 -6.79 2.42 6.50
C GLU A 200 -5.57 2.10 7.37
N PRO A 201 -5.67 2.24 8.71
CA PRO A 201 -4.55 1.93 9.56
C PRO A 201 -4.20 0.46 9.34
N GLN A 202 -3.00 0.21 8.83
CA GLN A 202 -2.46 -1.14 8.73
C GLN A 202 -2.55 -1.76 10.12
N PRO A 203 -3.18 -2.95 10.25
CA PRO A 203 -3.37 -3.53 11.55
C PRO A 203 -2.00 -3.81 12.18
N TYR A 204 -1.80 -3.39 13.44
CA TYR A 204 -0.57 -3.65 14.20
C TYR A 204 -0.34 -5.14 14.44
N PHE A 205 -1.41 -5.93 14.40
CA PHE A 205 -1.43 -7.36 14.63
C PHE A 205 -2.24 -8.02 13.52
N ALA A 206 -1.62 -8.95 12.79
CA ALA A 206 -2.29 -9.67 11.71
C ALA A 206 -2.99 -10.93 12.23
N THR A 207 -2.50 -11.49 13.35
CA THR A 207 -3.01 -12.73 13.94
C THR A 207 -3.16 -12.61 15.45
N THR A 208 -4.00 -13.47 16.03
CA THR A 208 -4.15 -13.59 17.49
C THR A 208 -2.82 -13.92 18.17
N VAL A 209 -1.93 -14.67 17.50
CA VAL A 209 -0.59 -15.02 17.98
C VAL A 209 0.33 -13.79 18.07
N ASP A 210 0.23 -12.85 17.12
CA ASP A 210 0.99 -11.59 17.17
C ASP A 210 0.54 -10.76 18.37
N LEU A 211 -0.77 -10.66 18.59
CA LEU A 211 -1.36 -9.96 19.74
C LEU A 211 -0.94 -10.62 21.07
N LEU A 212 -1.01 -11.95 21.16
CA LEU A 212 -0.55 -12.72 22.33
C LEU A 212 0.92 -12.44 22.63
N THR A 213 1.77 -12.44 21.61
CA THR A 213 3.20 -12.19 21.74
C THR A 213 3.46 -10.78 22.25
N PHE A 214 2.74 -9.78 21.73
CA PHE A 214 2.83 -8.42 22.22
C PHE A 214 2.42 -8.31 23.70
N ILE A 215 1.25 -8.84 24.09
CA ILE A 215 0.77 -8.76 25.48
C ILE A 215 1.73 -9.49 26.42
N SER A 216 2.20 -10.67 26.01
CA SER A 216 3.21 -11.45 26.72
C SER A 216 4.48 -10.65 26.99
N ASN A 217 4.98 -9.93 25.98
CA ASN A 217 6.13 -9.05 26.14
C ASN A 217 5.83 -7.95 27.17
N VAL A 218 4.69 -7.25 27.06
CA VAL A 218 4.32 -6.19 28.02
C VAL A 218 4.22 -6.74 29.45
N VAL A 219 3.68 -7.95 29.65
CA VAL A 219 3.64 -8.60 30.99
C VAL A 219 5.05 -8.85 31.53
N THR A 220 5.93 -9.45 30.73
CA THR A 220 7.30 -9.79 31.17
C THR A 220 8.24 -8.59 31.28
N THR A 221 8.05 -7.54 30.48
CA THR A 221 8.94 -6.37 30.48
C THR A 221 8.43 -5.27 31.38
N GLU A 222 7.14 -4.90 31.31
CA GLU A 222 6.61 -3.75 32.04
C GLU A 222 6.13 -4.15 33.43
N LEU A 223 5.27 -5.17 33.53
CA LEU A 223 4.67 -5.56 34.80
C LEU A 223 5.70 -6.16 35.76
N GLU A 224 6.51 -7.12 35.31
CA GLU A 224 7.57 -7.71 36.13
C GLU A 224 8.61 -6.66 36.57
N HIS A 225 8.99 -5.75 35.68
CA HIS A 225 9.91 -4.67 36.02
C HIS A 225 9.31 -3.71 37.05
N ASN A 226 8.05 -3.30 36.89
CA ASN A 226 7.38 -2.40 37.83
C ASN A 226 7.32 -3.01 39.23
N ILE A 227 6.97 -4.30 39.32
CA ILE A 227 6.89 -5.04 40.58
C ILE A 227 8.26 -5.07 41.28
N ARG A 228 9.32 -5.44 40.55
CA ARG A 228 10.65 -5.64 41.13
C ARG A 228 11.39 -4.35 41.44
N TYR A 229 11.33 -3.37 40.54
CA TYR A 229 12.24 -2.21 40.56
C TYR A 229 11.56 -0.89 40.90
N GLN A 230 10.24 -0.79 40.77
CA GLN A 230 9.49 0.44 41.03
C GLN A 230 8.63 0.36 42.29
N ALA A 231 9.02 -0.51 43.22
CA ALA A 231 8.28 -0.81 44.45
C ALA A 231 6.83 -1.29 44.20
N GLY A 232 6.54 -1.80 42.99
CA GLY A 232 5.23 -2.28 42.60
C GLY A 232 4.72 -3.45 43.44
N TYR A 233 5.64 -4.26 43.98
CA TYR A 233 5.33 -5.37 44.91
C TYR A 233 4.40 -4.94 46.05
N LYS A 234 4.47 -3.68 46.54
CA LYS A 234 3.60 -3.16 47.62
C LYS A 234 2.11 -3.27 47.29
N ASN A 235 1.74 -3.22 46.00
CA ASN A 235 0.35 -3.32 45.58
C ASN A 235 -0.23 -4.73 45.70
N PHE A 236 0.60 -5.74 45.98
CA PHE A 236 0.21 -7.14 46.11
C PHE A 236 0.02 -7.59 47.56
N TRP A 237 0.32 -6.73 48.53
CA TRP A 237 0.21 -7.00 49.97
C TRP A 237 -0.77 -6.03 50.64
N ARG A 238 -1.52 -6.50 51.64
CA ARG A 238 -2.47 -5.67 52.41
C ARG A 238 -1.80 -4.89 53.52
N ASP A 239 -0.71 -5.42 54.07
CA ASP A 239 -0.04 -4.88 55.25
C ASP A 239 1.41 -4.46 54.97
N ALA A 240 1.92 -3.53 55.77
CA ALA A 240 3.30 -3.04 55.65
C ALA A 240 4.36 -4.06 56.07
N HIS A 241 3.95 -5.16 56.74
CA HIS A 241 4.82 -6.26 57.13
C HIS A 241 4.82 -7.41 56.12
N TYR A 242 4.04 -7.32 55.04
CA TYR A 242 4.01 -8.30 53.96
C TYR A 242 3.70 -9.71 54.48
N THR A 243 2.67 -9.78 55.32
CA THR A 243 2.18 -11.03 55.94
C THR A 243 0.87 -11.50 55.31
N VAL A 244 0.11 -10.60 54.69
CA VAL A 244 -1.18 -10.88 54.05
C VAL A 244 -1.15 -10.44 52.60
N ASP A 245 -1.25 -11.40 51.67
CA ASP A 245 -1.38 -11.17 50.24
C ASP A 245 -2.80 -10.69 49.87
N LYS A 246 -2.89 -9.91 48.80
CA LYS A 246 -4.18 -9.52 48.21
C LYS A 246 -4.77 -10.66 47.38
N SER A 247 -6.10 -10.69 47.23
CA SER A 247 -6.80 -11.61 46.34
C SER A 247 -6.50 -11.32 44.86
N GLU A 248 -6.81 -12.26 43.96
CA GLU A 248 -6.64 -12.05 42.52
C GLU A 248 -7.44 -10.84 42.03
N VAL A 249 -8.68 -10.67 42.50
CA VAL A 249 -9.53 -9.53 42.15
C VAL A 249 -8.94 -8.20 42.64
N GLU A 250 -8.35 -8.17 43.84
CA GLU A 250 -7.79 -6.93 44.42
C GLU A 250 -6.55 -6.41 43.68
N VAL A 251 -5.78 -7.28 43.01
CA VAL A 251 -4.55 -6.89 42.29
C VAL A 251 -4.78 -6.54 40.82
N GLN A 252 -5.90 -6.97 40.24
CA GLN A 252 -6.26 -6.68 38.85
C GLN A 252 -6.22 -5.17 38.49
N PRO A 253 -6.75 -4.22 39.30
CA PRO A 253 -6.70 -2.79 38.96
C PRO A 253 -5.28 -2.25 38.81
N TYR A 254 -4.35 -2.74 39.63
CA TYR A 254 -2.95 -2.34 39.55
C TYR A 254 -2.27 -2.94 38.31
N ILE A 255 -2.49 -4.23 38.04
CA ILE A 255 -1.97 -4.89 36.82
C ILE A 255 -2.44 -4.13 35.58
N ARG A 256 -3.74 -3.80 35.49
CA ARG A 256 -4.28 -3.01 34.38
C ARG A 256 -3.58 -1.66 34.26
N THR A 257 -3.42 -0.91 35.36
CA THR A 257 -2.75 0.40 35.35
C THR A 257 -1.35 0.33 34.74
N VAL A 258 -0.61 -0.75 34.98
CA VAL A 258 0.74 -0.94 34.41
C VAL A 258 0.69 -1.32 32.92
N LEU A 259 -0.23 -2.18 32.51
CA LEU A 259 -0.32 -2.67 31.13
C LEU A 259 -0.98 -1.67 30.16
N GLU A 260 -1.91 -0.85 30.65
CA GLU A 260 -2.78 0.01 29.84
C GLU A 260 -2.05 1.04 28.96
N PRO A 261 -0.97 1.72 29.41
CA PRO A 261 -0.24 2.66 28.55
C PRO A 261 0.34 2.01 27.29
N ALA A 262 1.00 0.86 27.42
CA ALA A 262 1.57 0.13 26.30
C ALA A 262 0.49 -0.39 25.36
N CYS A 263 -0.62 -0.92 25.92
CA CYS A 263 -1.75 -1.41 25.14
C CYS A 263 -2.44 -0.28 24.35
N LYS A 264 -2.70 0.88 24.97
CA LYS A 264 -3.33 2.03 24.31
C LYS A 264 -2.52 2.57 23.14
N GLN A 265 -1.18 2.59 23.23
CA GLN A 265 -0.32 3.02 22.12
C GLN A 265 -0.47 2.14 20.87
N ARG A 266 -0.92 0.90 21.03
CA ARG A 266 -1.17 -0.07 19.95
C ARG A 266 -2.65 -0.32 19.69
N ASN A 267 -3.54 0.54 20.22
CA ASN A 267 -4.99 0.41 20.13
C ASN A 267 -5.55 -0.92 20.68
N VAL A 268 -4.87 -1.52 21.66
CA VAL A 268 -5.37 -2.70 22.38
C VAL A 268 -6.19 -2.24 23.58
N ALA A 269 -7.46 -2.66 23.64
CA ALA A 269 -8.34 -2.39 24.78
C ALA A 269 -8.19 -3.49 25.84
N ILE A 270 -8.24 -3.11 27.13
CA ILE A 270 -8.23 -4.05 28.26
C ILE A 270 -9.57 -3.98 28.97
N HIS A 271 -10.29 -5.10 29.01
CA HIS A 271 -11.53 -5.28 29.75
C HIS A 271 -11.25 -6.14 30.98
N ARG A 272 -11.78 -5.75 32.15
CA ARG A 272 -11.75 -6.60 33.35
C ARG A 272 -13.13 -7.21 33.54
N GLU A 273 -13.16 -8.39 34.14
CA GLU A 273 -14.39 -9.03 34.61
C GLU A 273 -15.46 -9.18 33.51
N SER A 274 -15.03 -9.53 32.29
CA SER A 274 -15.96 -9.83 31.20
C SER A 274 -16.72 -11.12 31.54
N PHE A 275 -18.05 -11.06 31.51
CA PHE A 275 -18.90 -12.22 31.82
C PHE A 275 -18.77 -13.27 30.71
N ALA A 276 -18.30 -14.47 31.05
CA ALA A 276 -18.07 -15.55 30.11
C ALA A 276 -18.31 -16.92 30.75
N ALA A 277 -19.09 -17.78 30.09
CA ALA A 277 -19.35 -19.17 30.51
C ALA A 277 -19.72 -19.34 32.00
N ASP A 278 -20.72 -18.56 32.45
CA ASP A 278 -21.22 -18.54 33.84
C ASP A 278 -20.20 -18.10 34.91
N GLY A 279 -19.05 -17.57 34.47
CA GLY A 279 -18.00 -16.99 35.29
C GLY A 279 -17.53 -15.62 34.76
N SER A 280 -16.42 -15.14 35.31
CA SER A 280 -15.82 -13.86 34.95
C SER A 280 -14.35 -14.07 34.59
N ILE A 281 -13.96 -13.60 33.40
CA ILE A 281 -12.56 -13.59 32.96
C ILE A 281 -11.87 -12.42 33.65
N ASP A 282 -10.71 -12.67 34.27
CA ASP A 282 -9.99 -11.61 34.98
C ASP A 282 -9.64 -10.43 34.06
N MET A 283 -9.06 -10.71 32.88
CA MET A 283 -8.84 -9.70 31.84
C MET A 283 -9.01 -10.25 30.42
N THR A 284 -9.56 -9.44 29.52
CA THR A 284 -9.60 -9.68 28.07
C THR A 284 -8.93 -8.52 27.33
N PHE A 285 -8.01 -8.84 26.42
CA PHE A 285 -7.35 -7.89 25.55
C PHE A 285 -7.99 -7.97 24.16
N THR A 286 -8.41 -6.82 23.61
CA THR A 286 -9.13 -6.76 22.32
C THR A 286 -8.42 -5.83 21.35
N TYR A 287 -8.19 -6.31 20.13
CA TYR A 287 -7.71 -5.52 19.00
C TYR A 287 -8.48 -5.91 17.73
N LEU A 288 -9.34 -5.03 17.23
CA LEU A 288 -10.29 -5.35 16.16
C LEU A 288 -11.11 -6.61 16.53
N ASP A 289 -10.98 -7.69 15.76
CA ASP A 289 -11.59 -9.00 15.97
C ASP A 289 -10.71 -9.98 16.77
N LEU A 290 -9.45 -9.63 17.01
CA LEU A 290 -8.51 -10.44 17.78
C LEU A 290 -8.75 -10.29 19.29
N ARG A 291 -8.69 -11.40 20.01
CA ARG A 291 -8.87 -11.44 21.47
C ARG A 291 -7.83 -12.31 22.14
N VAL A 292 -7.35 -11.91 23.30
CA VAL A 292 -6.51 -12.74 24.18
C VAL A 292 -7.09 -12.70 25.59
N CYS A 293 -7.36 -13.86 26.16
CA CYS A 293 -7.83 -13.99 27.54
C CYS A 293 -6.64 -14.04 28.50
N MET A 294 -6.78 -13.46 29.69
CA MET A 294 -5.82 -13.61 30.78
C MET A 294 -6.55 -14.06 32.04
N GLU A 295 -6.09 -15.17 32.61
CA GLU A 295 -6.52 -15.68 33.90
C GLU A 295 -5.38 -15.49 34.91
N ILE A 296 -5.72 -14.97 36.08
CA ILE A 296 -4.78 -14.66 37.16
C ILE A 296 -5.04 -15.63 38.31
N LYS A 297 -4.00 -16.32 38.78
CA LYS A 297 -4.10 -17.17 39.98
C LYS A 297 -2.99 -16.90 40.96
N LYS A 298 -3.25 -17.14 42.24
CA LYS A 298 -2.18 -17.21 43.24
C LYS A 298 -1.47 -18.55 43.16
N ALA A 299 -0.16 -18.55 43.34
CA ALA A 299 0.66 -19.76 43.27
C ALA A 299 0.27 -20.83 44.31
N GLN A 300 -0.32 -20.41 45.43
CA GLN A 300 -0.83 -21.29 46.48
C GLN A 300 -2.29 -21.76 46.27
N HIS A 301 -2.95 -21.34 45.20
CA HIS A 301 -4.31 -21.78 44.90
C HIS A 301 -4.34 -23.31 44.73
N PRO A 302 -5.31 -24.04 45.34
CA PRO A 302 -5.36 -25.51 45.24
C PRO A 302 -5.33 -26.01 43.79
N ASP A 303 -6.13 -25.35 42.94
CA ASP A 303 -6.33 -25.71 41.53
C ASP A 303 -5.38 -25.03 40.53
N VAL A 304 -4.27 -24.41 41.00
CA VAL A 304 -3.36 -23.64 40.11
C VAL A 304 -2.86 -24.45 38.91
N GLU A 305 -2.66 -25.76 39.06
CA GLU A 305 -2.21 -26.63 37.97
C GLU A 305 -3.32 -27.03 37.00
N THR A 306 -4.57 -27.08 37.47
CA THR A 306 -5.72 -27.53 36.66
C THR A 306 -6.49 -26.38 36.03
N ALA A 307 -6.40 -25.18 36.59
CA ALA A 307 -7.12 -24.00 36.10
C ALA A 307 -6.63 -23.53 34.73
N ILE A 308 -5.33 -23.74 34.40
CA ILE A 308 -4.78 -23.42 33.07
C ILE A 308 -5.44 -24.21 31.94
N SER A 309 -5.75 -25.49 32.17
CA SER A 309 -6.33 -26.38 31.15
C SER A 309 -7.86 -26.43 31.18
N LYS A 310 -8.49 -26.04 32.29
CA LYS A 310 -9.95 -26.07 32.45
C LYS A 310 -10.54 -24.68 32.36
N GLN A 311 -10.25 -23.83 33.33
CA GLN A 311 -10.89 -22.53 33.47
C GLN A 311 -10.51 -21.58 32.33
N LEU A 312 -9.21 -21.40 32.05
CA LEU A 312 -8.75 -20.53 30.97
C LEU A 312 -9.24 -21.02 29.60
N VAL A 313 -9.28 -22.33 29.36
CA VAL A 313 -9.81 -22.90 28.11
C VAL A 313 -11.30 -22.61 27.93
N THR A 314 -12.11 -22.80 28.97
CA THR A 314 -13.55 -22.45 28.93
C THR A 314 -13.76 -20.97 28.58
N TYR A 315 -12.94 -20.08 29.14
CA TYR A 315 -12.99 -18.66 28.85
C TYR A 315 -12.59 -18.31 27.42
N MET A 316 -11.52 -18.92 26.91
CA MET A 316 -11.10 -18.76 25.51
C MET A 316 -12.18 -19.24 24.53
N GLN A 317 -12.86 -20.35 24.84
CA GLN A 317 -14.00 -20.83 24.04
C GLN A 317 -15.16 -19.84 24.02
N ALA A 318 -15.52 -19.27 25.17
CA ALA A 318 -16.59 -18.28 25.28
C ALA A 318 -16.27 -16.98 24.51
N GLU A 319 -15.02 -16.51 24.58
CA GLU A 319 -14.53 -15.34 23.84
C GLU A 319 -14.20 -15.63 22.37
N LYS A 320 -14.36 -16.89 21.92
CA LYS A 320 -14.03 -17.35 20.56
C LYS A 320 -12.59 -17.01 20.16
N THR A 321 -11.65 -17.29 21.05
CA THR A 321 -10.20 -17.17 20.81
C THR A 321 -9.49 -18.48 21.08
N ASP A 322 -8.32 -18.65 20.46
CA ASP A 322 -7.39 -19.74 20.69
C ASP A 322 -6.19 -19.32 21.56
N ALA A 323 -6.11 -18.05 21.97
CA ALA A 323 -4.95 -17.49 22.67
C ALA A 323 -5.25 -17.05 24.10
N GLY A 324 -4.34 -17.40 25.02
CA GLY A 324 -4.50 -17.10 26.44
C GLY A 324 -3.19 -16.90 27.20
N ILE A 325 -3.26 -16.11 28.27
CA ILE A 325 -2.20 -15.92 29.24
C ILE A 325 -2.67 -16.46 30.59
N TYR A 326 -1.88 -17.35 31.17
CA TYR A 326 -2.06 -17.83 32.53
C TYR A 326 -1.03 -17.17 33.44
N LEU A 327 -1.45 -16.15 34.18
CA LEU A 327 -0.56 -15.34 35.02
C LEU A 327 -0.66 -15.80 36.48
N VAL A 328 0.42 -16.36 37.00
CA VAL A 328 0.49 -16.81 38.39
C VAL A 328 1.32 -15.85 39.24
N LEU A 329 0.75 -15.46 40.37
CA LEU A 329 1.35 -14.54 41.33
C LEU A 329 2.01 -15.32 42.46
N TRP A 330 3.31 -15.15 42.61
CA TRP A 330 4.12 -15.87 43.59
C TRP A 330 4.45 -15.00 44.80
N TYR A 331 4.15 -15.50 46.00
CA TYR A 331 4.26 -14.74 47.25
C TYR A 331 5.13 -15.48 48.27
N LYS A 332 6.35 -14.99 48.55
CA LYS A 332 7.11 -15.46 49.72
C LYS A 332 7.38 -14.31 50.68
N SER A 333 7.37 -14.61 51.97
CA SER A 333 7.73 -13.69 53.05
C SER A 333 8.32 -14.48 54.21
N SER A 334 9.43 -14.01 54.77
CA SER A 334 10.10 -14.65 55.91
C SER A 334 9.23 -14.68 57.17
N ASN A 335 8.19 -13.83 57.24
CA ASN A 335 7.42 -13.57 58.45
C ASN A 335 5.92 -13.92 58.32
N GLY A 336 5.49 -14.57 57.23
CA GLY A 336 4.06 -14.83 57.01
C GLY A 336 3.75 -15.94 56.00
N ILE A 337 4.10 -15.75 54.73
CA ILE A 337 3.71 -16.66 53.64
C ILE A 337 4.93 -17.46 53.16
N SER A 338 4.94 -18.77 53.40
CA SER A 338 5.95 -19.71 52.88
C SER A 338 5.49 -20.46 51.62
N LEU A 339 4.32 -20.12 51.08
CA LEU A 339 3.67 -20.85 49.99
C LEU A 339 3.97 -20.25 48.60
N PRO A 340 3.94 -21.06 47.52
CA PRO A 340 3.67 -22.49 47.52
C PRO A 340 4.86 -23.29 48.05
N ALA A 341 4.58 -24.28 48.91
CA ALA A 341 5.58 -25.25 49.37
C ALA A 341 5.88 -26.32 48.32
N ARG A 342 4.98 -26.52 47.35
CA ARG A 342 5.07 -27.53 46.28
C ARG A 342 6.20 -27.29 45.28
N TYR A 343 6.64 -26.04 45.14
CA TYR A 343 7.64 -25.64 44.15
C TYR A 343 8.75 -24.83 44.81
N ALA A 344 10.00 -25.09 44.44
CA ALA A 344 11.13 -24.37 44.98
C ALA A 344 11.21 -22.95 44.40
N THR A 345 10.94 -22.81 43.10
CA THR A 345 11.13 -21.56 42.35
C THR A 345 9.95 -21.20 41.44
N PRO A 346 9.75 -19.91 41.11
CA PRO A 346 8.78 -19.48 40.09
C PRO A 346 8.95 -20.18 38.74
N ASN A 347 10.19 -20.41 38.29
CA ASN A 347 10.48 -21.06 37.02
C ASN A 347 10.05 -22.54 36.99
N GLU A 348 10.20 -23.25 38.11
CA GLU A 348 9.75 -24.63 38.23
C GLU A 348 8.22 -24.75 38.09
N LEU A 349 7.49 -23.83 38.73
CA LEU A 349 6.04 -23.73 38.58
C LEU A 349 5.67 -23.36 37.14
N ALA A 350 6.33 -22.37 36.53
CA ALA A 350 6.06 -21.95 35.15
C ALA A 350 6.23 -23.12 34.16
N ASN A 351 7.32 -23.87 34.27
CA ASN A 351 7.59 -25.05 33.44
C ASN A 351 6.58 -26.18 33.66
N THR A 352 6.06 -26.32 34.88
CA THR A 352 5.03 -27.32 35.19
C THR A 352 3.68 -26.90 34.60
N LEU A 353 3.28 -25.64 34.76
CA LEU A 353 2.06 -25.10 34.17
C LEU A 353 2.07 -25.19 32.64
N GLN A 354 3.19 -24.86 32.00
CA GLN A 354 3.30 -24.96 30.55
C GLN A 354 3.21 -26.41 30.03
N ARG A 355 3.54 -27.43 30.85
CA ARG A 355 3.31 -28.84 30.48
C ARG A 355 1.85 -29.26 30.63
N HIS A 356 1.08 -28.58 31.47
CA HIS A 356 -0.34 -28.82 31.68
C HIS A 356 -1.24 -28.00 30.75
N SER A 357 -0.69 -27.06 29.97
CA SER A 357 -1.47 -26.30 28.99
C SER A 357 -2.04 -27.20 27.91
N ALA A 358 -3.29 -26.96 27.51
CA ALA A 358 -3.92 -27.67 26.40
C ALA A 358 -3.16 -27.43 25.09
N THR A 359 -2.94 -28.50 24.30
CA THR A 359 -2.14 -28.46 23.07
C THR A 359 -2.83 -27.73 21.92
N ASP A 360 -4.17 -27.67 21.94
CA ASP A 360 -4.98 -27.09 20.86
C ASP A 360 -5.13 -25.56 20.98
N TYR A 361 -4.47 -24.96 21.98
CA TYR A 361 -4.54 -23.54 22.28
C TYR A 361 -3.15 -22.91 22.40
N HIS A 362 -3.04 -21.65 22.03
CA HIS A 362 -1.86 -20.81 22.23
C HIS A 362 -1.86 -20.22 23.64
N ILE A 363 -1.52 -21.05 24.63
CA ILE A 363 -1.44 -20.62 26.04
C ILE A 363 0.01 -20.33 26.45
N LYS A 364 0.25 -19.16 27.04
CA LYS A 364 1.51 -18.80 27.71
C LYS A 364 1.32 -18.72 29.22
N ALA A 365 2.12 -19.49 29.96
CA ALA A 365 2.14 -19.43 31.43
C ALA A 365 3.29 -18.53 31.92
N TYR A 366 2.96 -17.57 32.79
CA TYR A 366 3.94 -16.70 33.46
C TYR A 366 3.79 -16.81 34.96
N VAL A 367 4.91 -16.85 35.68
CA VAL A 367 4.93 -16.78 37.15
C VAL A 367 5.72 -15.55 37.56
N ILE A 368 5.05 -14.55 38.11
CA ILE A 368 5.69 -13.31 38.55
C ILE A 368 5.92 -13.37 40.06
N ASP A 369 7.17 -13.09 40.46
CA ASP A 369 7.55 -12.99 41.87
C ASP A 369 7.13 -11.64 42.46
N CYS A 370 6.09 -11.67 43.31
CA CYS A 370 5.54 -10.53 44.03
C CYS A 370 6.17 -10.37 45.43
N THR A 371 7.18 -11.17 45.76
CA THR A 371 7.92 -11.10 47.03
C THR A 371 8.60 -9.75 47.18
N LYS A 372 8.61 -9.21 48.40
CA LYS A 372 9.39 -8.01 48.72
C LYS A 372 10.87 -8.26 48.40
N PRO A 373 11.49 -7.49 47.51
CA PRO A 373 12.90 -7.65 47.21
C PRO A 373 13.75 -7.27 48.44
N ILE A 374 14.83 -8.02 48.67
CA ILE A 374 15.84 -7.65 49.67
C ILE A 374 16.48 -6.33 49.22
N SER A 375 16.41 -5.32 50.09
CA SER A 375 17.04 -4.01 49.87
C SER A 375 18.50 -4.18 49.48
N PRO A 376 19.02 -3.47 48.46
CA PRO A 376 20.43 -3.55 48.08
C PRO A 376 21.39 -3.39 49.26
N SER A 377 21.06 -2.49 50.19
CA SER A 377 21.83 -2.23 51.42
C SER A 377 21.89 -3.41 52.41
N LYS A 378 21.05 -4.43 52.25
CA LYS A 378 20.99 -5.63 53.10
C LYS A 378 21.53 -6.88 52.41
N ARG A 379 22.08 -6.75 51.19
CA ARG A 379 22.66 -7.85 50.42
C ARG A 379 24.18 -7.97 50.59
N GLN A 380 24.79 -7.11 51.41
CA GLN A 380 26.22 -7.13 51.73
C GLN A 380 26.49 -8.00 52.94
#